data_AF-A0A2G5UQB2-F1
#
_entry.id   AF-A0A2G5UQB2-F1
#
_cell.length_a   1.000
_cell.length_b   1.000
_cell.length_c   1.000
_cell.angle_alpha   90.00
_cell.angle_beta   90.00
_cell.angle_gamma   90.00
#
_symmetry.space_group_name_H-M   'P 1'
#
loop_
_entity.id
_entity.type
_entity.pdbx_description
1 polymer ?
#
loop_
_entity_poly.entity_id
_entity_poly.type
_entity_poly.pdbx_seq_one_letter_code
_entity_poly.pdbx_strand_id
1 'polypeptide(L)'
;MELSKYPNVVHKEIFDNLTTWDLILLSFVSKNMKKLIKSSQTNRFKNVSRIVYSYGGYRDRMVYTPDKTSYDSINVWIRKKTEEVSILKMIERQVDAENDSFQLNAAGKRYDLESGDQDNCPVLSFLPMNKASAIESIHNCLFNFFGDSIEYHWVARDHKLFIPPPLQNVSVCLSIENLDNV
;
A
#
# COMPACT_ATOMS: atom_id res chain seq x y z
N MET A 1 3.72 -4.17 26.63
CA MET A 1 4.47 -4.68 25.47
C MET A 1 5.95 -4.46 25.75
N GLU A 2 6.80 -5.45 25.58
CA GLU A 2 8.21 -5.37 26.00
C GLU A 2 9.02 -4.36 25.21
N LEU A 3 8.68 -4.20 23.93
CA LEU A 3 9.34 -3.27 23.01
C LEU A 3 9.38 -1.83 23.55
N SER A 4 8.34 -1.36 24.28
CA SER A 4 8.31 0.01 24.82
C SER A 4 9.30 0.26 25.96
N LYS A 5 9.96 -0.78 26.49
CA LYS A 5 10.99 -0.65 27.54
C LYS A 5 12.35 -0.24 26.97
N TYR A 6 12.60 -0.48 25.68
CA TYR A 6 13.87 -0.13 25.06
C TYR A 6 14.01 1.38 24.84
N PRO A 7 15.25 1.91 24.77
CA PRO A 7 15.49 3.30 24.40
C PRO A 7 15.07 3.61 22.95
N ASN A 8 14.78 4.89 22.67
CA ASN A 8 14.38 5.37 21.35
C ASN A 8 15.36 4.99 20.22
N VAL A 9 16.66 4.89 20.53
CA VAL A 9 17.69 4.49 19.55
C VAL A 9 17.45 3.06 19.07
N VAL A 10 17.10 2.15 19.98
CA VAL A 10 16.79 0.75 19.65
C VAL A 10 15.48 0.67 18.88
N HIS A 11 14.45 1.46 19.25
CA HIS A 11 13.21 1.52 18.48
C HIS A 11 13.45 1.97 17.05
N LYS A 12 14.26 3.02 16.88
CA LYS A 12 14.60 3.54 15.56
C LYS A 12 15.28 2.46 14.73
N GLU A 13 16.31 1.80 15.27
CA GLU A 13 17.01 0.72 14.57
C GLU A 13 16.06 -0.41 14.15
N ILE A 14 15.20 -0.89 15.05
CA ILE A 14 14.23 -1.94 14.74
C ILE A 14 13.29 -1.49 13.62
N PHE A 15 12.72 -0.29 13.72
CA PHE A 15 11.72 0.19 12.77
C PHE A 15 12.32 0.63 11.42
N ASP A 16 13.58 1.06 11.40
CA ASP A 16 14.31 1.39 10.17
C ASP A 16 14.52 0.13 9.30
N ASN A 17 14.61 -1.04 9.93
CA ASN A 17 14.75 -2.34 9.25
C ASN A 17 13.42 -2.98 8.81
N LEU A 18 12.27 -2.33 9.06
CA LEU A 18 10.95 -2.85 8.69
C LEU A 18 10.39 -2.16 7.43
N THR A 19 9.54 -2.87 6.67
CA THR A 19 8.84 -2.25 5.54
C THR A 19 7.76 -1.28 6.02
N THR A 20 7.26 -0.43 5.13
CA THR A 20 6.20 0.53 5.49
C THR A 20 4.93 -0.21 5.90
N TRP A 21 4.65 -1.33 5.25
CA TRP A 21 3.51 -2.18 5.58
C TRP A 21 3.66 -2.84 6.95
N ASP A 22 4.84 -3.37 7.29
CA ASP A 22 5.10 -3.94 8.62
C ASP A 22 4.84 -2.93 9.73
N LEU A 23 5.27 -1.68 9.54
CA LEU A 23 5.02 -0.58 10.47
C LEU A 23 3.52 -0.26 10.59
N ILE A 24 2.79 -0.27 9.48
CA ILE A 24 1.33 -0.08 9.48
C ILE A 24 0.67 -1.21 10.26
N LEU A 25 1.02 -2.47 10.00
CA LEU A 25 0.47 -3.64 10.71
C LEU A 25 0.78 -3.61 12.20
N LEU A 26 2.04 -3.34 12.59
CA LEU A 26 2.44 -3.20 13.98
C LEU A 26 1.70 -2.08 14.70
N SER A 27 1.31 -1.01 13.98
CA SER A 27 0.54 0.08 14.56
C SER A 27 -0.84 -0.37 15.08
N PHE A 28 -1.41 -1.45 14.53
CA PHE A 28 -2.70 -2.00 14.98
C PHE A 28 -2.60 -2.78 16.28
N VAL A 29 -1.39 -3.15 16.72
CA VAL A 29 -1.18 -3.89 17.99
C VAL A 29 -1.62 -3.06 19.19
N SER A 30 -1.35 -1.74 19.20
CA SER A 30 -1.84 -0.83 20.24
C SER A 30 -1.69 0.64 19.86
N LYS A 31 -2.49 1.50 20.51
CA LYS A 31 -2.36 2.97 20.40
C LYS A 31 -0.94 3.46 20.77
N ASN A 32 -0.30 2.81 21.74
CA ASN A 32 1.06 3.16 22.16
C ASN A 32 2.09 2.77 21.10
N MET A 33 1.95 1.60 20.48
CA MET A 33 2.81 1.17 19.38
C MET A 33 2.69 2.12 18.19
N LYS A 34 1.47 2.49 17.80
CA LYS A 34 1.22 3.48 16.74
C LYS A 34 1.92 4.81 17.03
N LYS A 35 1.82 5.33 18.26
CA LYS A 35 2.51 6.57 18.66
C LYS A 35 4.02 6.41 18.55
N LEU A 36 4.56 5.30 19.05
CA LEU A 36 5.99 5.01 19.04
C LEU A 36 6.57 4.92 17.63
N ILE A 37 5.86 4.22 16.72
CA ILE A 37 6.22 4.13 15.31
C ILE A 37 6.20 5.53 14.67
N LYS A 38 5.13 6.32 14.87
CA LYS A 38 5.03 7.67 14.31
C LYS A 38 6.16 8.60 14.79
N SER A 39 6.52 8.54 16.08
CA SER A 39 7.58 9.40 16.64
C SER A 39 8.99 8.99 16.21
N SER A 40 9.24 7.69 16.02
CA SER A 40 10.56 7.19 15.61
C SER A 40 10.78 7.29 14.10
N GLN A 41 9.72 7.14 13.31
CA GLN A 41 9.75 7.11 11.84
C GLN A 41 9.25 8.42 11.22
N THR A 42 9.32 9.55 11.94
CA THR A 42 8.83 10.85 11.45
C THR A 42 9.50 11.25 10.15
N ASN A 43 10.81 11.05 10.00
CA ASN A 43 11.52 11.38 8.76
C ASN A 43 11.02 10.55 7.56
N ARG A 44 10.70 9.28 7.78
CA ARG A 44 10.17 8.37 6.76
C ARG A 44 8.79 8.81 6.27
N PHE A 45 7.92 9.24 7.17
CA PHE A 45 6.55 9.62 6.83
C PHE A 45 6.36 11.10 6.49
N LYS A 46 7.32 11.97 6.82
CA LYS A 46 7.24 13.43 6.59
C LYS A 46 7.00 13.81 5.12
N ASN A 47 7.48 12.99 4.19
CA ASN A 47 7.35 13.27 2.76
C ASN A 47 6.17 12.55 2.09
N VAL A 48 5.44 11.70 2.82
CA VAL A 48 4.23 11.09 2.30
C VAL A 48 3.14 12.16 2.29
N SER A 49 2.72 12.59 1.10
CA SER A 49 1.57 13.48 0.90
C SER A 49 0.44 12.79 0.14
N ARG A 50 0.75 11.67 -0.53
CA ARG A 50 -0.18 10.94 -1.39
C ARG A 50 0.04 9.44 -1.28
N ILE A 51 -1.03 8.67 -1.38
CA ILE A 51 -1.03 7.22 -1.55
C ILE A 51 -1.82 6.89 -2.80
N VAL A 52 -1.23 6.09 -3.69
CA VAL A 52 -1.83 5.73 -4.97
C VAL A 52 -2.17 4.25 -5.00
N TYR A 53 -3.42 3.94 -5.36
CA TYR A 53 -3.88 2.61 -5.75
C TYR A 53 -3.87 2.55 -7.27
N SER A 54 -2.93 1.80 -7.84
CA SER A 54 -2.76 1.71 -9.29
C SER A 54 -3.36 0.42 -9.83
N TYR A 55 -4.17 0.54 -10.87
CA TYR A 55 -4.76 -0.55 -11.64
C TYR A 55 -4.51 -0.28 -13.13
N GLY A 56 -3.87 -1.21 -13.82
CA GLY A 56 -3.38 -1.02 -15.19
C GLY A 56 -1.98 -0.40 -15.28
N GLY A 57 -1.41 -0.42 -16.49
CA GLY A 57 -0.05 0.04 -16.77
C GLY A 57 1.07 -0.74 -16.08
N TYR A 58 2.25 -0.10 -15.96
CA TYR A 58 3.47 -0.70 -15.38
C TYR A 58 3.35 -1.06 -13.89
N ARG A 59 2.51 -0.33 -13.14
CA ARG A 59 2.29 -0.52 -11.69
C ARG A 59 0.94 -1.17 -11.41
N ASP A 60 0.53 -2.14 -12.25
CA ASP A 60 -0.76 -2.81 -12.10
C ASP A 60 -0.88 -3.46 -10.70
N ARG A 61 -1.97 -3.14 -10.01
CA ARG A 61 -2.35 -3.65 -8.68
C ARG A 61 -1.39 -3.30 -7.53
N MET A 62 -0.66 -2.19 -7.65
CA MET A 62 0.24 -1.72 -6.59
C MET A 62 -0.39 -0.60 -5.75
N VAL A 63 -0.04 -0.58 -4.45
CA VAL A 63 -0.25 0.54 -3.53
C VAL A 63 1.10 1.13 -3.17
N TYR A 64 1.30 2.42 -3.40
CA TYR A 64 2.60 3.06 -3.21
C TYR A 64 2.47 4.55 -2.85
N THR A 65 3.55 5.12 -2.33
CA THR A 65 3.70 6.56 -2.16
C THR A 65 4.56 7.12 -3.29
N PRO A 66 4.01 8.01 -4.15
CA PRO A 66 4.78 8.64 -5.20
C PRO A 66 5.80 9.62 -4.62
N ASP A 67 6.94 9.77 -5.28
CA ASP A 67 7.91 10.81 -4.95
C ASP A 67 7.34 12.20 -5.29
N LYS A 68 7.67 13.22 -4.49
CA LYS A 68 7.24 14.62 -4.67
C LYS A 68 7.60 15.18 -6.04
N THR A 69 8.64 14.66 -6.70
CA THR A 69 9.05 15.11 -8.04
C THR A 69 8.30 14.43 -9.19
N SER A 70 7.45 13.44 -8.92
CA SER A 70 6.75 12.63 -9.95
C SER A 70 5.43 13.23 -10.43
N TYR A 71 5.31 14.56 -10.42
CA TYR A 71 4.08 15.28 -10.73
C TYR A 71 3.53 15.08 -12.16
N ASP A 72 4.23 14.34 -13.04
CA ASP A 72 3.97 14.36 -14.49
C ASP A 72 3.94 12.99 -15.21
N SER A 73 3.86 11.87 -14.51
CA SER A 73 4.09 10.57 -15.17
C SER A 73 2.81 9.92 -15.74
N ILE A 74 2.12 10.64 -16.62
CA ILE A 74 1.40 9.98 -17.73
C ILE A 74 2.44 9.36 -18.70
N ASN A 75 3.69 9.86 -18.72
CA ASN A 75 4.80 9.29 -19.49
C ASN A 75 5.89 8.65 -18.59
N VAL A 76 5.64 7.44 -18.05
CA VAL A 76 6.67 6.63 -17.33
C VAL A 76 7.42 5.73 -18.32
N TRP A 77 8.35 6.30 -19.09
CA TRP A 77 9.37 5.50 -19.83
C TRP A 77 10.80 5.80 -19.40
N ILE A 78 10.99 6.46 -18.25
CA ILE A 78 12.33 6.71 -17.73
C ILE A 78 12.45 6.03 -16.37
N ARG A 79 13.22 4.93 -16.36
CA ARG A 79 13.92 4.42 -15.17
C ARG A 79 14.74 5.55 -14.55
N LYS A 80 14.14 6.42 -13.74
CA LYS A 80 14.85 7.00 -12.62
C LYS A 80 14.50 6.14 -11.42
N LYS A 81 15.54 5.45 -10.96
CA LYS A 81 15.63 4.68 -9.73
C LYS A 81 15.54 5.65 -8.54
N THR A 82 14.44 6.37 -8.40
CA THR A 82 14.21 7.35 -7.33
C THR A 82 13.04 6.91 -6.48
N GLU A 83 13.36 6.65 -5.21
CA GLU A 83 12.65 7.01 -3.95
C GLU A 83 11.14 6.73 -3.80
N GLU A 84 10.48 6.07 -4.74
CA GLU A 84 9.12 5.58 -4.52
C GLU A 84 9.12 4.37 -3.56
N VAL A 85 8.29 4.43 -2.53
CA VAL A 85 8.16 3.35 -1.55
C VAL A 85 6.90 2.55 -1.86
N SER A 86 7.08 1.38 -2.47
CA SER A 86 6.03 0.38 -2.60
C SER A 86 5.53 -0.01 -1.21
N ILE A 87 4.23 0.14 -0.96
CA ILE A 87 3.62 -0.26 0.31
C ILE A 87 3.18 -1.72 0.21
N LEU A 88 2.45 -2.07 -0.84
CA LEU A 88 1.82 -3.38 -0.98
C LEU A 88 1.51 -3.68 -2.45
N LYS A 89 1.61 -4.96 -2.83
CA LYS A 89 1.12 -5.46 -4.12
C LYS A 89 -0.10 -6.34 -3.90
N MET A 90 -1.14 -6.16 -4.69
CA MET A 90 -2.38 -6.92 -4.59
C MET A 90 -2.47 -7.95 -5.72
N ILE A 91 -2.70 -9.21 -5.38
CA ILE A 91 -2.80 -10.29 -6.36
C ILE A 91 -4.12 -11.05 -6.16
N GLU A 92 -4.80 -11.32 -7.27
CA GLU A 92 -5.96 -12.19 -7.27
C GLU A 92 -5.47 -13.63 -7.42
N ARG A 93 -5.68 -14.47 -6.40
CA ARG A 93 -5.26 -15.88 -6.45
C ARG A 93 -6.30 -16.76 -7.14
N GLN A 94 -5.81 -17.84 -7.74
CA GLN A 94 -6.67 -18.96 -8.14
C GLN A 94 -7.03 -19.80 -6.90
N VAL A 95 -8.19 -20.44 -6.94
CA VAL A 95 -8.78 -21.16 -5.79
C VAL A 95 -7.87 -22.28 -5.27
N ASP A 96 -7.03 -22.87 -6.14
CA ASP A 96 -6.26 -24.09 -5.86
C ASP A 96 -4.75 -23.86 -5.70
N ALA A 97 -4.30 -22.61 -5.58
CA ALA A 97 -2.89 -22.31 -5.38
C ALA A 97 -2.51 -22.50 -3.90
N GLU A 98 -1.82 -23.59 -3.59
CA GLU A 98 -1.16 -23.80 -2.31
C GLU A 98 0.02 -22.80 -2.21
N ASN A 99 0.05 -21.99 -1.15
CA ASN A 99 1.10 -21.00 -0.96
C ASN A 99 1.51 -20.89 0.52
N ASP A 100 2.83 -20.80 0.75
CA ASP A 100 3.46 -20.51 2.05
C ASP A 100 3.19 -19.05 2.47
N SER A 101 1.91 -18.78 2.75
CA SER A 101 1.39 -17.46 3.09
C SER A 101 0.99 -17.39 4.56
N PHE A 102 1.10 -16.19 5.15
CA PHE A 102 0.62 -15.95 6.51
C PHE A 102 -0.72 -15.22 6.47
N GLN A 103 -1.69 -15.67 7.28
CA GLN A 103 -3.02 -15.08 7.33
C GLN A 103 -3.04 -13.77 8.12
N LEU A 104 -3.24 -12.65 7.44
CA LEU A 104 -3.57 -11.35 8.01
C LEU A 104 -5.07 -11.26 8.29
N ASN A 105 -5.45 -11.00 9.54
CA ASN A 105 -6.82 -10.60 9.87
C ASN A 105 -6.94 -9.08 9.87
N ALA A 106 -7.58 -8.52 8.84
CA ALA A 106 -7.89 -7.09 8.76
C ALA A 106 -9.41 -6.90 8.66
N ALA A 107 -9.97 -6.06 9.52
CA ALA A 107 -11.41 -5.80 9.61
C ALA A 107 -12.29 -7.07 9.73
N GLY A 108 -11.79 -8.11 10.41
CA GLY A 108 -12.51 -9.37 10.60
C GLY A 108 -12.43 -10.33 9.41
N LYS A 109 -11.66 -9.98 8.36
CA LYS A 109 -11.47 -10.81 7.17
C LYS A 109 -10.02 -11.28 7.08
N ARG A 110 -9.83 -12.50 6.58
CA ARG A 110 -8.52 -13.14 6.44
C ARG A 110 -8.00 -12.94 5.02
N TYR A 111 -6.77 -12.49 4.92
CA TYR A 111 -6.04 -12.30 3.68
C TYR A 111 -4.70 -13.00 3.79
N ASP A 112 -4.20 -13.50 2.68
CA ASP A 112 -2.93 -14.21 2.67
C ASP A 112 -1.83 -13.21 2.30
N LEU A 113 -0.80 -13.13 3.15
CA LEU A 113 0.35 -12.27 2.96
C LEU A 113 1.55 -13.13 2.55
N GLU A 114 2.19 -12.74 1.46
CA GLU A 114 3.30 -13.45 0.85
C GLU A 114 4.53 -12.53 0.81
N SER A 115 5.71 -13.11 0.97
CA SER A 115 6.96 -12.38 0.74
C SER A 115 7.10 -12.11 -0.76
N GLY A 116 7.30 -10.86 -1.16
CA GLY A 116 7.41 -10.50 -2.57
C GLY A 116 8.72 -10.96 -3.20
N ASP A 117 8.67 -11.60 -4.37
CA ASP A 117 9.86 -12.16 -5.04
C ASP A 117 10.80 -11.12 -5.69
N GLN A 118 10.29 -9.98 -6.17
CA GLN A 118 11.07 -9.03 -7.02
C GLN A 118 11.02 -7.57 -6.58
N ASP A 119 9.94 -7.12 -5.94
CA ASP A 119 9.69 -5.69 -5.66
C ASP A 119 10.03 -5.27 -4.21
N ASN A 120 10.53 -6.21 -3.39
CA ASN A 120 10.82 -6.04 -1.96
C ASN A 120 9.64 -5.45 -1.15
N CYS A 121 8.41 -5.62 -1.66
CA CYS A 121 7.18 -5.21 -1.01
C CYS A 121 6.29 -6.42 -0.75
N PRO A 122 5.54 -6.44 0.37
CA PRO A 122 4.64 -7.54 0.67
C PRO A 122 3.56 -7.68 -0.40
N VAL A 123 3.16 -8.92 -0.63
CA VAL A 123 2.07 -9.28 -1.54
C VAL A 123 0.87 -9.67 -0.71
N LEU A 124 -0.27 -9.05 -0.98
CA LEU A 124 -1.56 -9.45 -0.45
C LEU A 124 -2.32 -10.23 -1.52
N SER A 125 -2.53 -11.51 -1.29
CA SER A 125 -3.34 -12.35 -2.16
C SER A 125 -4.74 -12.55 -1.60
N PHE A 126 -5.72 -12.54 -2.50
CA PHE A 126 -7.13 -12.72 -2.17
C PHE A 126 -7.90 -13.37 -3.31
N LEU A 127 -9.00 -14.05 -2.98
CA LEU A 127 -9.91 -14.58 -4.00
C LEU A 127 -10.57 -13.42 -4.77
N PRO A 128 -10.82 -13.56 -6.09
CA PRO A 128 -11.44 -12.50 -6.90
C PRO A 128 -12.76 -11.96 -6.31
N MET A 129 -13.58 -12.84 -5.73
CA MET A 129 -14.84 -12.46 -5.07
C MET A 129 -14.63 -11.56 -3.83
N ASN A 130 -13.45 -11.60 -3.21
CA ASN A 130 -13.10 -10.80 -2.04
C ASN A 130 -12.39 -9.48 -2.40
N LYS A 131 -12.15 -9.21 -3.68
CA LYS A 131 -11.37 -8.06 -4.17
C LYS A 131 -11.82 -6.72 -3.59
N ALA A 132 -13.10 -6.39 -3.73
CA ALA A 132 -13.63 -5.11 -3.25
C ALA A 132 -13.40 -4.94 -1.75
N SER A 133 -13.63 -6.00 -0.98
CA SER A 133 -13.41 -5.97 0.46
C SER A 133 -11.93 -5.96 0.85
N ALA A 134 -11.05 -6.60 0.08
CA ALA A 134 -9.61 -6.55 0.34
C ALA A 134 -9.10 -5.11 0.19
N ILE A 135 -9.51 -4.45 -0.89
CA ILE A 135 -9.19 -3.04 -1.16
C ILE A 135 -9.71 -2.16 -0.02
N GLU A 136 -10.96 -2.34 0.40
CA GLU A 136 -11.56 -1.59 1.50
C GLU A 136 -10.80 -1.79 2.82
N SER A 137 -10.45 -3.02 3.17
CA SER A 137 -9.67 -3.31 4.39
C SER A 137 -8.28 -2.67 4.36
N ILE A 138 -7.58 -2.76 3.23
CA ILE A 138 -6.27 -2.12 3.05
C ILE A 138 -6.40 -0.60 3.15
N HIS A 139 -7.42 -0.03 2.50
CA HIS A 139 -7.69 1.39 2.57
C HIS A 139 -7.97 1.84 4.01
N ASN A 140 -8.80 1.12 4.74
CA ASN A 140 -9.08 1.40 6.15
C ASN A 140 -7.81 1.29 6.99
N CYS A 141 -6.90 0.35 6.71
CA CYS A 141 -5.61 0.26 7.40
C CYS A 141 -4.77 1.53 7.16
N LEU A 142 -4.66 1.95 5.91
CA LEU A 142 -3.87 3.11 5.51
C LEU A 142 -4.47 4.42 6.02
N PHE A 143 -5.80 4.58 5.90
CA PHE A 143 -6.54 5.73 6.38
C PHE A 143 -6.45 5.85 7.90
N ASN A 144 -6.60 4.74 8.64
CA ASN A 144 -6.41 4.76 10.08
C ASN A 144 -4.98 5.16 10.46
N PHE A 145 -3.96 4.72 9.71
CA PHE A 145 -2.57 5.03 10.03
C PHE A 145 -2.21 6.50 9.71
N PHE A 146 -2.43 6.92 8.47
CA PHE A 146 -2.00 8.23 7.95
C PHE A 146 -3.02 9.34 8.22
N GLY A 147 -4.31 9.03 8.18
CA GLY A 147 -5.40 9.99 8.39
C GLY A 147 -5.76 10.76 7.13
N ASP A 148 -6.59 11.78 7.32
CA ASP A 148 -7.13 12.67 6.29
C ASP A 148 -6.12 13.70 5.75
N SER A 149 -4.95 13.83 6.37
CA SER A 149 -3.86 14.70 5.91
C SER A 149 -3.18 14.24 4.60
N ILE A 150 -3.49 13.03 4.14
CA ILE A 150 -2.91 12.42 2.93
C ILE A 150 -3.96 12.34 1.83
N GLU A 151 -3.55 12.62 0.60
CA GLU A 151 -4.37 12.39 -0.60
C GLU A 151 -4.38 10.91 -0.97
N TYR A 152 -5.56 10.32 -1.14
CA TYR A 152 -5.69 8.94 -1.63
C TYR A 152 -6.20 8.96 -3.06
N HIS A 153 -5.40 8.45 -3.99
CA HIS A 153 -5.76 8.44 -5.41
C HIS A 153 -5.94 7.03 -5.93
N TRP A 154 -7.06 6.79 -6.60
CA TRP A 154 -7.25 5.61 -7.43
C TRP A 154 -6.89 5.94 -8.87
N VAL A 155 -5.90 5.26 -9.42
CA VAL A 155 -5.47 5.43 -10.81
C VAL A 155 -5.82 4.17 -11.57
N ALA A 156 -6.75 4.26 -12.51
CA ALA A 156 -7.04 3.18 -13.45
C ALA A 156 -6.59 3.57 -14.86
N ARG A 157 -5.82 2.70 -15.52
CA ARG A 157 -5.42 2.83 -16.93
C ARG A 157 -6.00 1.69 -17.77
N ASP A 158 -6.34 2.01 -19.02
CA ASP A 158 -6.74 1.07 -20.09
C ASP A 158 -8.04 0.28 -19.85
N HIS A 159 -8.22 -0.80 -20.62
CA HIS A 159 -9.37 -1.73 -20.66
C HIS A 159 -9.61 -2.51 -19.35
N LYS A 160 -8.80 -2.30 -18.31
CA LYS A 160 -9.00 -2.84 -16.95
C LYS A 160 -9.65 -1.81 -16.03
N LEU A 161 -10.75 -1.19 -16.48
CA LEU A 161 -11.53 -0.24 -15.69
C LEU A 161 -12.21 -0.97 -14.52
N PHE A 162 -11.48 -1.13 -13.42
CA PHE A 162 -12.06 -1.46 -12.13
C PHE A 162 -12.38 -0.16 -11.41
N ILE A 163 -13.67 0.08 -11.17
CA ILE A 163 -14.14 1.18 -10.35
C ILE A 163 -13.96 0.75 -8.89
N PRO A 164 -13.26 1.53 -8.05
CA PRO A 164 -13.11 1.19 -6.65
C PRO A 164 -14.46 1.21 -5.94
N PRO A 165 -14.62 0.45 -4.83
CA PRO A 165 -15.74 0.68 -3.92
C PRO A 165 -15.73 2.14 -3.42
N PRO A 166 -16.84 2.65 -2.89
CA PRO A 166 -16.88 3.98 -2.27
C PRO A 166 -15.97 4.00 -1.04
N LEU A 167 -14.76 4.55 -1.19
CA LEU A 167 -13.73 4.64 -0.16
C LEU A 167 -13.63 6.08 0.36
N GLN A 168 -13.29 6.24 1.64
CA GLN A 168 -13.18 7.55 2.28
C GLN A 168 -11.98 8.33 1.74
N ASN A 169 -12.18 9.61 1.38
CA ASN A 169 -11.12 10.51 0.92
C ASN A 169 -10.34 9.98 -0.31
N VAL A 170 -10.94 9.11 -1.13
CA VAL A 170 -10.34 8.62 -2.37
C VAL A 170 -10.83 9.43 -3.57
N SER A 171 -9.89 10.02 -4.32
CA SER A 171 -10.15 10.64 -5.61
C SER A 171 -9.83 9.66 -6.75
N VAL A 172 -10.71 9.57 -7.74
CA VAL A 172 -10.54 8.65 -8.88
C VAL A 172 -9.98 9.39 -10.08
N CYS A 173 -8.90 8.86 -10.65
CA CYS A 173 -8.25 9.33 -11.86
C CYS A 173 -8.28 8.20 -12.90
N LEU A 174 -9.01 8.42 -13.99
CA LEU A 174 -9.09 7.48 -15.10
C LEU A 174 -8.23 8.01 -16.25
N SER A 175 -7.27 7.21 -16.69
CA SER A 175 -6.48 7.49 -17.90
C SER A 175 -6.93 6.54 -18.98
N ILE A 176 -7.54 7.08 -20.04
CA ILE A 176 -7.89 6.33 -21.24
C ILE A 176 -6.78 6.62 -22.23
N GLU A 177 -5.87 5.68 -22.43
CA GLU A 177 -4.94 5.74 -23.56
C GLU A 177 -5.78 5.44 -24.82
N ASN A 178 -5.72 6.33 -25.82
CA ASN A 178 -6.65 6.36 -26.95
C ASN A 178 -6.87 4.98 -27.60
N LEU A 179 -8.13 4.67 -27.92
CA LEU A 179 -8.46 3.68 -28.95
C LEU A 179 -7.70 4.05 -30.22
N ASP A 180 -6.99 3.10 -30.79
CA ASP A 180 -6.39 3.25 -32.11
C ASP A 180 -7.41 3.79 -33.11
N ASN A 181 -6.90 4.70 -33.95
CA ASN A 181 -7.60 5.44 -34.99
C ASN A 181 -8.51 4.57 -35.87
N VAL A 182 -9.64 5.17 -36.27
CA VAL A 182 -10.61 4.74 -37.30
C VAL A 182 -10.01 3.91 -38.44
#